data_AF-A0A642V050-F1
#
_entry.id   AF-A0A642V050-F1
#
_cell.length_a   1.000
_cell.length_b   1.000
_cell.length_c   1.000
_cell.angle_alpha   90.00
_cell.angle_beta   90.00
_cell.angle_gamma   90.00
#
_symmetry.space_group_name_H-M   'P 1'
#
loop_
_entity.id
_entity.type
_entity.pdbx_description
1 polymer ?
#
loop_
_entity_poly.entity_id
_entity_poly.type
_entity_poly.pdbx_seq_one_letter_code
_entity_poly.pdbx_strand_id
1 'polypeptide(L)'
;MVSGIEVSQVFDDLPEIDDAEALKLIGVFSRNNYPRWVSLETVPGADGNDGAGAMLSALKSGSTLLLYTCLVLPMRYLVNETNHDTYQKVGERLVEELRNALSQPSWRASTLGTLQALTLLSIYSVSLSTTLSRLGVGDDVHNTLDPWYLSGIGLAGLMSAASMALHSFGDQPQAGRSPFSQAFDVENEGITHLRVYNHLCLIHLASCILSGRPGMVDFRRLIPRCRDTLSLPGVNNFDGRMISEIEILAIAYHYLQGPEGQDYPSHKVNEWHGSWSHLFSLQQLEFVQPTFHFCHVVMKLKAENYDVTSELFAVDKLGYMLSRLAGERRQEVLTHAQQALSMVNTVSDDYFAHLSDQIQFFFFFCAWIVVEMGASAAADVVKLRALIARVAVDGDILQRYGEILASHSG
;
A
#
# COMPACT_ATOMS: atom_id res chain seq x y z
N MET A 1 -18.98 19.08 22.47
CA MET A 1 -19.88 19.21 21.30
C MET A 1 -19.03 19.64 20.11
N VAL A 2 -18.56 18.67 19.32
CA VAL A 2 -18.06 18.91 17.96
C VAL A 2 -19.04 18.18 17.05
N SER A 3 -20.23 18.75 16.92
CA SER A 3 -21.14 18.41 15.83
C SER A 3 -20.81 19.34 14.67
N GLY A 4 -19.69 19.06 14.00
CA GLY A 4 -19.53 19.48 12.62
C GLY A 4 -20.45 18.60 11.81
N ILE A 5 -21.69 19.05 11.63
CA ILE A 5 -22.65 18.41 10.74
C ILE A 5 -22.02 18.49 9.34
N GLU A 6 -21.40 17.41 8.88
CA GLU A 6 -21.36 17.13 7.45
C GLU A 6 -22.82 17.04 7.03
N VAL A 7 -23.29 18.07 6.32
CA VAL A 7 -24.46 17.90 5.49
C VAL A 7 -24.00 16.91 4.43
N SER A 8 -24.30 15.63 4.63
CA SER A 8 -24.13 14.60 3.60
C SER A 8 -24.92 15.07 2.39
N GLN A 9 -24.25 15.66 1.40
CA GLN A 9 -24.83 15.78 0.09
C GLN A 9 -24.98 14.35 -0.41
N VAL A 10 -26.21 13.85 -0.41
CA VAL A 10 -26.53 12.60 -1.09
C VAL A 10 -26.29 12.90 -2.57
N PHE A 11 -25.27 12.26 -3.15
CA PHE A 11 -25.02 12.36 -4.58
C PHE A 11 -26.01 11.45 -5.30
N ASP A 12 -27.20 11.98 -5.60
CA ASP A 12 -28.20 11.22 -6.35
C ASP A 12 -27.67 10.85 -7.74
N ASP A 13 -26.96 11.78 -8.41
CA ASP A 13 -26.37 11.60 -9.74
C ASP A 13 -24.84 11.71 -9.75
N LEU A 14 -24.18 10.82 -10.50
CA LEU A 14 -22.77 10.91 -10.88
C LEU A 14 -22.69 11.49 -12.30
N PRO A 15 -22.37 12.78 -12.49
CA PRO A 15 -22.50 13.42 -13.80
C PRO A 15 -21.53 12.88 -14.86
N GLU A 16 -20.43 12.27 -14.42
CA GLU A 16 -19.39 11.71 -15.30
C GLU A 16 -19.71 10.30 -15.78
N ILE A 17 -20.57 9.55 -15.07
CA ILE A 17 -20.77 8.11 -15.28
C ILE A 17 -22.20 7.68 -14.93
N ASP A 18 -22.83 6.89 -15.80
CA ASP A 18 -24.16 6.35 -15.51
C ASP A 18 -24.15 5.31 -14.39
N ASP A 19 -25.30 5.13 -13.74
CA ASP A 19 -25.44 4.21 -12.60
C ASP A 19 -25.13 2.75 -12.95
N ALA A 20 -25.34 2.32 -14.20
CA ALA A 20 -25.09 0.94 -14.61
C ALA A 20 -23.59 0.66 -14.72
N GLU A 21 -22.83 1.58 -15.32
CA GLU A 21 -21.37 1.49 -15.41
C GLU A 21 -20.73 1.71 -14.02
N ALA A 22 -21.26 2.62 -13.20
CA ALA A 22 -20.81 2.79 -11.82
C ALA A 22 -21.02 1.50 -10.99
N LEU A 23 -22.20 0.88 -11.10
CA LEU A 23 -22.49 -0.39 -10.42
C LEU A 23 -21.57 -1.52 -10.88
N LYS A 24 -21.25 -1.57 -12.19
CA LYS A 24 -20.28 -2.53 -12.74
C LYS A 24 -18.89 -2.32 -12.15
N LEU A 25 -18.40 -1.09 -12.09
CA LEU A 25 -17.10 -0.77 -11.49
C LEU A 25 -17.06 -1.16 -10.01
N ILE A 26 -18.08 -0.77 -9.23
CA ILE A 26 -18.17 -1.18 -7.83
C ILE A 26 -18.25 -2.70 -7.70
N GLY A 27 -18.97 -3.38 -8.59
CA GLY A 27 -19.04 -4.84 -8.61
C GLY A 27 -17.67 -5.51 -8.84
N VAL A 28 -16.78 -4.90 -9.62
CA VAL A 28 -15.39 -5.36 -9.80
C VAL A 28 -14.54 -4.98 -8.57
N PHE A 29 -14.73 -3.79 -8.01
CA PHE A 29 -14.07 -3.37 -6.79
C PHE A 29 -14.35 -4.35 -5.63
N SER A 30 -15.61 -4.68 -5.38
CA SER A 30 -16.03 -5.52 -4.26
C SER A 30 -15.48 -6.96 -4.34
N ARG A 31 -15.28 -7.50 -5.56
CA ARG A 31 -14.83 -8.89 -5.76
C ARG A 31 -13.33 -9.09 -5.66
N ASN A 32 -12.54 -8.03 -5.85
CA ASN A 32 -11.09 -8.13 -6.06
C ASN A 32 -10.25 -7.74 -4.83
N ASN A 33 -10.74 -8.05 -3.62
CA ASN A 33 -10.07 -7.81 -2.33
C ASN A 33 -9.74 -6.34 -2.00
N TYR A 34 -10.06 -5.36 -2.85
CA TYR A 34 -9.88 -3.94 -2.55
C TYR A 34 -10.55 -3.49 -1.24
N PRO A 35 -11.80 -3.90 -0.92
CA PRO A 35 -12.47 -3.45 0.31
C PRO A 35 -11.76 -3.86 1.59
N ARG A 36 -11.04 -5.00 1.58
CA ARG A 36 -10.36 -5.55 2.75
C ARG A 36 -9.25 -4.63 3.27
N TRP A 37 -8.57 -3.90 2.38
CA TRP A 37 -7.52 -2.94 2.74
C TRP A 37 -8.04 -1.79 3.61
N VAL A 38 -9.34 -1.51 3.55
CA VAL A 38 -9.95 -0.35 4.21
C VAL A 38 -11.17 -0.73 5.06
N SER A 39 -11.38 -2.03 5.31
CA SER A 39 -12.53 -2.55 6.06
C SER A 39 -13.89 -2.11 5.49
N LEU A 40 -14.01 -2.03 4.16
CA LEU A 40 -15.26 -1.75 3.44
C LEU A 40 -15.98 -3.06 3.03
N GLU A 41 -15.75 -4.16 3.73
CA GLU A 41 -16.35 -5.45 3.39
C GLU A 41 -17.89 -5.36 3.43
N THR A 42 -18.53 -5.89 2.39
CA THR A 42 -20.00 -5.88 2.28
C THR A 42 -20.64 -6.72 3.39
N VAL A 43 -21.88 -6.37 3.75
CA VAL A 43 -22.69 -7.13 4.69
C VAL A 43 -22.68 -8.62 4.32
N PRO A 44 -22.42 -9.54 5.27
CA PRO A 44 -22.45 -10.98 5.00
C PRO A 44 -23.78 -11.40 4.37
N GLY A 45 -23.71 -12.07 3.21
CA GLY A 45 -24.88 -12.58 2.48
C GLY A 45 -25.39 -11.72 1.33
N ALA A 46 -24.78 -10.56 1.06
CA ALA A 46 -25.06 -9.76 -0.13
C ALA A 46 -24.22 -10.23 -1.34
N ASP A 47 -24.61 -11.34 -1.96
CA ASP A 47 -23.91 -11.89 -3.11
C ASP A 47 -24.33 -11.18 -4.41
N GLY A 48 -23.36 -10.85 -5.28
CA GLY A 48 -23.62 -10.33 -6.62
C GLY A 48 -23.97 -8.84 -6.69
N ASN A 49 -24.97 -8.48 -7.50
CA ASN A 49 -25.35 -7.08 -7.76
C ASN A 49 -25.96 -6.39 -6.53
N ASP A 50 -26.59 -7.16 -5.62
CA ASP A 50 -27.25 -6.61 -4.44
C ASP A 50 -26.22 -6.03 -3.44
N GLY A 51 -25.06 -6.67 -3.30
CA GLY A 51 -23.94 -6.16 -2.49
C GLY A 51 -23.24 -4.94 -3.11
N ALA A 52 -23.03 -4.96 -4.42
CA ALA A 52 -22.46 -3.82 -5.14
C ALA A 52 -23.38 -2.60 -5.09
N GLY A 53 -24.70 -2.79 -5.22
CA GLY A 53 -25.69 -1.71 -5.14
C GLY A 53 -25.79 -1.09 -3.74
N ALA A 54 -25.74 -1.93 -2.69
CA ALA A 54 -25.69 -1.45 -1.31
C ALA A 54 -24.40 -0.65 -1.02
N MET A 55 -23.25 -1.13 -1.50
CA MET A 55 -21.97 -0.43 -1.38
C MET A 55 -21.99 0.90 -2.14
N LEU A 56 -22.47 0.93 -3.38
CA LEU A 56 -22.58 2.16 -4.17
C LEU A 56 -23.47 3.19 -3.48
N SER A 57 -24.63 2.77 -2.95
CA SER A 57 -25.53 3.65 -2.18
C SER A 57 -24.85 4.22 -0.94
N ALA A 58 -24.12 3.39 -0.19
CA ALA A 58 -23.37 3.84 0.99
C ALA A 58 -22.27 4.85 0.61
N LEU A 59 -21.52 4.58 -0.46
CA LEU A 59 -20.47 5.47 -0.95
C LEU A 59 -21.04 6.82 -1.46
N LYS A 60 -22.17 6.82 -2.16
CA LYS A 60 -22.89 8.04 -2.60
C LYS A 60 -23.37 8.92 -1.44
N SER A 61 -23.58 8.34 -0.26
CA SER A 61 -23.96 9.08 0.95
C SER A 61 -22.78 9.51 1.82
N GLY A 62 -21.57 9.03 1.51
CA GLY A 62 -20.36 9.20 2.33
C GLY A 62 -19.34 10.13 1.69
N SER A 63 -18.08 9.69 1.67
CA SER A 63 -16.96 10.47 1.13
C SER A 63 -16.92 10.41 -0.40
N THR A 64 -17.03 11.57 -1.05
CA THR A 64 -16.88 11.73 -2.51
C THR A 64 -15.53 11.22 -2.99
N LEU A 65 -14.45 11.59 -2.30
CA LEU A 65 -13.11 11.12 -2.64
C LEU A 65 -13.02 9.58 -2.60
N LEU A 66 -13.62 8.95 -1.58
CA LEU A 66 -13.65 7.50 -1.48
C LEU A 66 -14.47 6.86 -2.61
N LEU A 67 -15.63 7.43 -2.93
CA LEU A 67 -16.47 6.97 -4.04
C LEU A 67 -15.68 6.97 -5.36
N TYR A 68 -15.08 8.10 -5.73
CA TYR A 68 -14.27 8.18 -6.95
C TYR A 68 -13.06 7.26 -6.90
N THR A 69 -12.42 7.08 -5.74
CA THR A 69 -11.32 6.12 -5.56
C THR A 69 -11.79 4.69 -5.86
N CYS A 70 -12.95 4.28 -5.33
CA CYS A 70 -13.53 2.96 -5.59
C CYS A 70 -13.92 2.76 -7.06
N LEU A 71 -14.34 3.82 -7.76
CA LEU A 71 -14.67 3.77 -9.18
C LEU A 71 -13.43 3.64 -10.08
N VAL A 72 -12.34 4.35 -9.77
CA VAL A 72 -11.14 4.35 -10.65
C VAL A 72 -10.27 3.10 -10.52
N LEU A 73 -10.24 2.45 -9.35
CA LEU A 73 -9.33 1.31 -9.13
C LEU A 73 -9.57 0.13 -10.10
N PRO A 74 -10.83 -0.26 -10.39
CA PRO A 74 -11.15 -1.26 -11.41
C PRO A 74 -10.79 -0.84 -12.84
N MET A 75 -10.75 0.47 -13.14
CA MET A 75 -10.52 0.97 -14.51
C MET A 75 -9.18 0.50 -15.09
N ARG A 76 -8.18 0.25 -14.23
CA ARG A 76 -6.86 -0.28 -14.61
C ARG A 76 -6.90 -1.48 -15.55
N TYR A 77 -7.99 -2.26 -15.52
CA TYR A 77 -8.16 -3.46 -16.35
C TYR A 77 -9.34 -3.38 -17.33
N LEU A 78 -10.12 -2.28 -17.30
CA LEU A 78 -11.37 -2.17 -18.04
C LEU A 78 -11.36 -1.08 -19.12
N VAL A 79 -10.33 -0.23 -19.17
CA VAL A 79 -10.17 0.82 -20.18
C VAL A 79 -10.16 0.22 -21.58
N ASN A 80 -11.02 0.75 -22.44
CA ASN A 80 -11.11 0.46 -23.87
C ASN A 80 -11.65 1.70 -24.62
N GLU A 81 -11.71 1.63 -25.95
CA GLU A 81 -12.13 2.77 -26.77
C GLU A 81 -13.55 3.27 -26.47
N THR A 82 -14.45 2.41 -25.98
CA THR A 82 -15.86 2.76 -25.75
C THR A 82 -16.10 3.50 -24.44
N ASN A 83 -15.26 3.29 -23.42
CA ASN A 83 -15.40 3.90 -22.11
C ASN A 83 -14.31 4.93 -21.79
N HIS A 84 -13.41 5.21 -22.75
CA HIS A 84 -12.29 6.13 -22.59
C HIS A 84 -12.73 7.50 -22.05
N ASP A 85 -13.65 8.19 -22.74
CA ASP A 85 -14.08 9.54 -22.36
C ASP A 85 -14.77 9.58 -20.99
N THR A 86 -15.59 8.56 -20.69
CA THR A 86 -16.24 8.42 -19.38
C THR A 86 -15.20 8.24 -18.28
N TYR A 87 -14.24 7.33 -18.47
CA TYR A 87 -13.22 7.04 -17.46
C TYR A 87 -12.22 8.19 -17.30
N GLN A 88 -11.93 8.93 -18.37
CA GLN A 88 -11.16 10.16 -18.29
C GLN A 88 -11.85 11.17 -17.37
N LYS A 89 -13.16 11.44 -17.55
CA LYS A 89 -13.90 12.38 -16.69
C LYS A 89 -13.96 11.94 -15.23
N VAL A 90 -14.19 10.65 -14.97
CA VAL A 90 -14.17 10.10 -13.60
C VAL A 90 -12.77 10.26 -12.98
N GLY A 91 -11.71 10.06 -13.77
CA GLY A 91 -10.33 10.29 -13.35
C GLY A 91 -10.02 11.77 -13.05
N GLU A 92 -10.48 12.69 -13.89
CA GLU A 92 -10.36 14.14 -13.67
C GLU A 92 -11.06 14.54 -12.36
N ARG A 93 -12.25 13.99 -12.12
CA ARG A 93 -13.01 14.24 -10.90
C ARG A 93 -12.30 13.71 -9.66
N LEU A 94 -11.70 12.51 -9.72
CA LEU A 94 -10.86 11.99 -8.63
C LEU A 94 -9.72 12.96 -8.29
N VAL A 95 -9.00 13.44 -9.30
CA VAL A 95 -7.85 14.34 -9.10
C VAL A 95 -8.30 15.67 -8.48
N GLU A 96 -9.44 16.19 -8.91
CA GLU A 96 -10.06 17.38 -8.30
C GLU A 96 -10.38 17.15 -6.81
N GLU A 97 -11.10 16.07 -6.50
CA GLU A 97 -11.46 15.72 -5.11
C GLU A 97 -10.23 15.50 -4.23
N LEU A 98 -9.19 14.86 -4.76
CA LEU A 98 -7.95 14.63 -4.04
C LEU A 98 -7.23 15.94 -3.74
N ARG A 99 -7.10 16.83 -4.72
CA ARG A 99 -6.52 18.17 -4.52
C ARG A 99 -7.30 18.98 -3.49
N ASN A 100 -8.63 18.92 -3.55
CA ASN A 100 -9.49 19.56 -2.58
C ASN A 100 -9.23 19.01 -1.17
N ALA A 101 -9.16 17.69 -1.00
CA ALA A 101 -8.85 17.07 0.29
C ALA A 101 -7.45 17.44 0.80
N LEU A 102 -6.44 17.46 -0.06
CA LEU A 102 -5.06 17.82 0.29
C LEU A 102 -4.88 19.31 0.61
N SER A 103 -5.75 20.19 0.09
CA SER A 103 -5.75 21.61 0.40
C SER A 103 -6.31 21.94 1.80
N GLN A 104 -7.02 21.00 2.42
CA GLN A 104 -7.56 21.15 3.76
C GLN A 104 -6.47 20.95 4.83
N PRO A 105 -6.62 21.53 6.04
CA PRO A 105 -5.77 21.19 7.17
C PRO A 105 -5.74 19.67 7.42
N SER A 106 -4.57 19.13 7.78
CA SER A 106 -4.35 17.68 7.94
C SER A 106 -5.37 16.97 8.85
N TRP A 107 -5.87 17.65 9.88
CA TRP A 107 -6.90 17.11 10.78
C TRP A 107 -8.31 17.07 10.17
N ARG A 108 -8.60 17.87 9.14
CA ARG A 108 -9.86 17.77 8.39
C ARG A 108 -9.78 16.68 7.34
N ALA A 109 -8.59 16.41 6.83
CA ALA A 109 -8.32 15.27 5.95
C ALA A 109 -8.37 13.91 6.68
N SER A 110 -8.66 13.89 8.00
CA SER A 110 -8.70 12.66 8.80
C SER A 110 -10.10 12.06 8.97
N THR A 111 -11.09 12.43 8.16
CA THR A 111 -12.36 11.69 8.15
C THR A 111 -12.10 10.26 7.68
N LEU A 112 -12.85 9.28 8.21
CA LEU A 112 -12.60 7.87 7.89
C LEU A 112 -12.61 7.62 6.38
N GLY A 113 -13.60 8.15 5.66
CA GLY A 113 -13.69 8.01 4.21
C GLY A 113 -12.49 8.61 3.46
N THR A 114 -12.00 9.78 3.88
CA THR A 114 -10.80 10.40 3.30
C THR A 114 -9.57 9.53 3.56
N LEU A 115 -9.40 9.02 4.78
CA LEU A 115 -8.28 8.17 5.14
C LEU A 115 -8.31 6.82 4.40
N GLN A 116 -9.48 6.22 4.24
CA GLN A 116 -9.67 5.03 3.41
C GLN A 116 -9.30 5.30 1.95
N ALA A 117 -9.71 6.46 1.40
CA ALA A 117 -9.35 6.84 0.04
C ALA A 117 -7.84 7.05 -0.10
N LEU A 118 -7.21 7.82 0.79
CA LEU A 118 -5.76 8.03 0.81
C LEU A 118 -4.99 6.71 0.94
N THR A 119 -5.51 5.76 1.72
CA THR A 119 -4.94 4.42 1.86
C THR A 119 -4.96 3.70 0.52
N LEU A 120 -6.14 3.55 -0.11
CA LEU A 120 -6.29 2.89 -1.40
C LEU A 120 -5.46 3.55 -2.51
N LEU A 121 -5.49 4.87 -2.59
CA LEU A 121 -4.69 5.63 -3.56
C LEU A 121 -3.19 5.41 -3.33
N SER A 122 -2.72 5.35 -2.09
CA SER A 122 -1.31 5.06 -1.78
C SER A 122 -0.92 3.62 -2.16
N ILE A 123 -1.81 2.64 -1.98
CA ILE A 123 -1.56 1.23 -2.31
C ILE A 123 -1.37 1.02 -3.81
N TYR A 124 -2.11 1.76 -4.63
CA TYR A 124 -2.20 1.56 -6.08
C TYR A 124 -1.71 2.77 -6.89
N SER A 125 -0.92 3.63 -6.25
CA SER A 125 -0.54 4.95 -6.76
C SER A 125 0.15 4.91 -8.12
N VAL A 126 1.06 3.95 -8.31
CA VAL A 126 1.89 3.84 -9.52
C VAL A 126 1.09 3.28 -10.69
N SER A 127 0.37 2.19 -10.45
CA SER A 127 -0.46 1.57 -11.48
C SER A 127 -1.67 2.43 -11.85
N LEU A 128 -2.25 3.15 -10.88
CA LEU A 128 -3.34 4.09 -11.12
C LEU A 128 -2.85 5.33 -11.87
N SER A 129 -1.76 5.97 -11.44
CA SER A 129 -1.22 7.15 -12.16
C SER A 129 -0.87 6.84 -13.60
N THR A 130 -0.33 5.64 -13.88
CA THR A 130 -0.10 5.17 -15.26
C THR A 130 -1.41 5.05 -16.05
N THR A 131 -2.47 4.51 -15.43
CA THR A 131 -3.78 4.37 -16.08
C THR A 131 -4.41 5.73 -16.37
N LEU A 132 -4.36 6.65 -15.41
CA LEU A 132 -4.90 8.00 -15.55
C LEU A 132 -4.13 8.82 -16.58
N SER A 133 -2.80 8.73 -16.60
CA SER A 133 -1.96 9.37 -17.63
C SER A 133 -2.32 8.87 -19.04
N ARG A 134 -2.55 7.57 -19.21
CA ARG A 134 -3.00 6.98 -20.49
C ARG A 134 -4.38 7.47 -20.93
N LEU A 135 -5.25 7.82 -19.98
CA LEU A 135 -6.55 8.42 -20.24
C LEU A 135 -6.46 9.93 -20.52
N GLY A 136 -5.26 10.53 -20.49
CA GLY A 136 -5.07 11.98 -20.65
C GLY A 136 -5.47 12.80 -19.42
N VAL A 137 -5.56 12.18 -18.24
CA VAL A 137 -5.95 12.84 -16.99
C VAL A 137 -4.72 13.49 -16.34
N GLY A 138 -4.62 14.81 -16.46
CA GLY A 138 -3.70 15.67 -15.71
C GLY A 138 -2.21 15.41 -15.98
N ASP A 139 -1.50 16.43 -16.46
CA ASP A 139 -0.06 16.34 -16.78
C ASP A 139 0.82 15.99 -15.56
N ASP A 140 0.34 16.27 -14.35
CA ASP A 140 1.01 16.09 -13.06
C ASP A 140 0.42 14.94 -12.21
N VAL A 141 -0.35 14.02 -12.82
CA VAL A 141 -1.03 12.94 -12.08
C VAL A 141 -0.06 12.04 -11.33
N HIS A 142 1.15 11.82 -11.87
CA HIS A 142 2.22 11.08 -11.19
C HIS A 142 2.71 11.77 -9.91
N ASN A 143 2.71 13.10 -9.90
CA ASN A 143 3.09 13.88 -8.72
C ASN A 143 1.94 13.94 -7.70
N THR A 144 0.72 14.01 -8.19
CA THR A 144 -0.48 14.03 -7.36
C THR A 144 -0.68 12.69 -6.65
N LEU A 145 -0.40 11.59 -7.35
CA LEU A 145 -0.46 10.22 -6.83
C LEU A 145 0.94 9.72 -6.47
N ASP A 146 1.56 10.38 -5.49
CA ASP A 146 2.78 9.91 -4.86
C ASP A 146 2.46 9.10 -3.59
N PRO A 147 2.79 7.79 -3.54
CA PRO A 147 2.44 6.93 -2.42
C PRO A 147 3.12 7.36 -1.11
N TRP A 148 4.31 7.96 -1.14
CA TRP A 148 4.99 8.45 0.07
C TRP A 148 4.25 9.66 0.64
N TYR A 149 3.89 10.61 -0.22
CA TYR A 149 3.21 11.84 0.18
C TYR A 149 1.80 11.55 0.69
N LEU A 150 0.98 10.80 -0.05
CA LEU A 150 -0.39 10.49 0.32
C LEU A 150 -0.46 9.70 1.64
N SER A 151 0.38 8.67 1.79
CA SER A 151 0.43 7.89 3.03
C SER A 151 0.94 8.72 4.20
N GLY A 152 1.92 9.59 3.99
CA GLY A 152 2.46 10.47 5.03
C GLY A 152 1.47 11.54 5.49
N ILE A 153 0.72 12.15 4.57
CA ILE A 153 -0.37 13.09 4.91
C ILE A 153 -1.49 12.36 5.68
N GLY A 154 -1.89 11.15 5.25
CA GLY A 154 -2.86 10.34 5.97
C GLY A 154 -2.43 10.02 7.41
N LEU A 155 -1.16 9.62 7.60
CA LEU A 155 -0.59 9.37 8.93
C LEU A 155 -0.54 10.64 9.79
N ALA A 156 -0.10 11.77 9.22
CA ALA A 156 -0.06 13.06 9.92
C ALA A 156 -1.46 13.53 10.34
N GLY A 157 -2.47 13.32 9.50
CA GLY A 157 -3.88 13.61 9.78
C GLY A 157 -4.41 12.76 10.93
N LEU A 158 -4.22 11.44 10.87
CA LEU A 158 -4.58 10.50 11.95
C LEU A 158 -3.92 10.85 13.29
N MET A 159 -2.63 11.17 13.27
CA MET A 159 -1.91 11.56 14.49
C MET A 159 -2.48 12.86 15.07
N SER A 160 -2.77 13.84 14.22
CA SER A 160 -3.35 15.12 14.63
C SER A 160 -4.74 14.95 15.22
N ALA A 161 -5.58 14.13 14.57
CA ALA A 161 -6.91 13.78 15.06
C ALA A 161 -6.85 13.08 16.42
N ALA A 162 -5.97 12.08 16.57
CA ALA A 162 -5.79 11.37 17.83
C ALA A 162 -5.37 12.31 18.97
N SER A 163 -4.43 13.23 18.70
CA SER A 163 -4.00 14.22 19.70
C SER A 163 -5.13 15.15 20.13
N MET A 164 -5.95 15.64 19.21
CA MET A 164 -7.10 16.49 19.55
C MET A 164 -8.19 15.74 20.32
N ALA A 165 -8.48 14.49 19.93
CA ALA A 165 -9.43 13.63 20.63
C ALA A 165 -8.97 13.43 22.09
N LEU A 166 -7.70 13.10 22.31
CA LEU A 166 -7.13 12.93 23.65
C LEU A 166 -7.24 14.18 24.52
N HIS A 167 -7.04 15.37 23.95
CA HIS A 167 -7.28 16.62 24.68
C HIS A 167 -8.76 16.85 25.03
N SER A 168 -9.69 16.26 24.28
CA SER A 168 -11.13 16.44 24.45
C SER A 168 -11.77 15.45 25.43
N PHE A 169 -11.24 14.23 25.52
CA PHE A 169 -11.85 13.15 26.32
C PHE A 169 -11.45 13.14 27.81
N GLY A 170 -10.42 13.89 28.21
CA GLY A 170 -9.90 13.87 29.58
C GLY A 170 -9.27 12.52 29.95
N ASP A 171 -8.41 12.50 30.97
CA ASP A 171 -7.69 11.30 31.45
C ASP A 171 -8.63 10.30 32.15
N GLN A 172 -9.52 9.64 31.41
CA GLN A 172 -10.24 8.45 31.88
C GLN A 172 -9.67 7.22 31.15
N PRO A 173 -8.51 6.70 31.59
CA PRO A 173 -7.91 5.53 30.96
C PRO A 173 -8.84 4.32 31.09
N GLN A 174 -9.34 3.81 29.96
CA GLN A 174 -9.96 2.50 29.92
C GLN A 174 -8.88 1.42 30.16
N ALA A 175 -9.13 0.49 31.08
CA ALA A 175 -8.18 -0.55 31.45
C ALA A 175 -7.80 -1.41 30.22
N GLY A 176 -6.50 -1.47 29.92
CA GLY A 176 -5.96 -2.34 28.86
C GLY A 176 -5.92 -1.74 27.45
N ARG A 177 -6.29 -0.46 27.24
CA ARG A 177 -6.22 0.21 25.93
C ARG A 177 -5.24 1.37 25.93
N SER A 178 -4.47 1.54 24.85
CA SER A 178 -3.59 2.70 24.70
C SER A 178 -4.41 3.99 24.51
N PRO A 179 -3.93 5.17 24.94
CA PRO A 179 -4.61 6.44 24.65
C PRO A 179 -4.86 6.65 23.15
N PHE A 180 -3.93 6.21 22.30
CA PHE A 180 -4.08 6.31 20.85
C PHE A 180 -5.27 5.48 20.34
N SER A 181 -5.43 4.24 20.82
CA SER A 181 -6.58 3.41 20.45
C SER A 181 -7.92 3.97 20.96
N GLN A 182 -7.92 4.59 22.14
CA GLN A 182 -9.12 5.21 22.72
C GLN A 182 -9.59 6.43 21.92
N ALA A 183 -8.67 7.14 21.26
CA ALA A 183 -9.00 8.30 20.45
C ALA A 183 -9.94 8.00 19.27
N PHE A 184 -10.05 6.73 18.87
CA PHE A 184 -10.85 6.27 17.73
C PHE A 184 -12.01 5.36 18.12
N ASP A 185 -12.29 5.18 19.41
CA ASP A 185 -13.36 4.29 19.91
C ASP A 185 -14.78 4.89 19.74
N VAL A 186 -14.93 5.87 18.85
CA VAL A 186 -16.22 6.48 18.52
C VAL A 186 -17.03 5.49 17.68
N GLU A 187 -18.28 5.25 18.07
CA GLU A 187 -19.26 4.46 17.29
C GLU A 187 -18.84 3.01 16.93
N ASN A 188 -17.94 2.39 17.70
CA ASN A 188 -17.35 1.06 17.44
C ASN A 188 -16.49 0.97 16.16
N GLU A 189 -16.05 2.09 15.60
CA GLU A 189 -15.19 2.10 14.40
C GLU A 189 -13.69 2.04 14.72
N GLY A 190 -13.31 1.87 15.99
CA GLY A 190 -11.91 1.93 16.43
C GLY A 190 -11.00 0.91 15.73
N ILE A 191 -11.50 -0.31 15.48
CA ILE A 191 -10.72 -1.32 14.76
C ILE A 191 -10.50 -0.92 13.29
N THR A 192 -11.49 -0.30 12.64
CA THR A 192 -11.38 0.16 11.26
C THR A 192 -10.34 1.26 11.14
N HIS A 193 -10.35 2.24 12.06
CA HIS A 193 -9.34 3.30 12.10
C HIS A 193 -7.93 2.75 12.31
N LEU A 194 -7.75 1.79 13.24
CA LEU A 194 -6.44 1.17 13.48
C LEU A 194 -5.97 0.30 12.30
N ARG A 195 -6.88 -0.37 11.59
CA ARG A 195 -6.55 -1.07 10.35
C ARG A 195 -6.09 -0.11 9.27
N VAL A 196 -6.83 0.98 9.03
CA VAL A 196 -6.44 2.03 8.08
C VAL A 196 -5.08 2.62 8.45
N TYR A 197 -4.85 2.89 9.74
CA TYR A 197 -3.56 3.33 10.27
C TYR A 197 -2.43 2.34 9.96
N ASN A 198 -2.63 1.04 10.20
CA ASN A 198 -1.63 0.01 9.90
C ASN A 198 -1.30 -0.05 8.40
N HIS A 199 -2.31 -0.01 7.53
CA HIS A 199 -2.07 -0.01 6.09
C HIS A 199 -1.30 1.22 5.64
N LEU A 200 -1.66 2.42 6.12
CA LEU A 200 -0.89 3.63 5.86
C LEU A 200 0.57 3.51 6.34
N CYS A 201 0.81 2.94 7.53
CA CYS A 201 2.16 2.66 8.03
C CYS A 201 2.94 1.71 7.09
N LEU A 202 2.30 0.62 6.65
CA LEU A 202 2.89 -0.36 5.74
C LEU A 202 3.34 0.32 4.43
N ILE A 203 2.43 1.05 3.79
CA ILE A 203 2.67 1.68 2.49
C ILE A 203 3.70 2.80 2.62
N HIS A 204 3.64 3.58 3.70
CA HIS A 204 4.59 4.66 3.93
C HIS A 204 6.01 4.11 4.14
N LEU A 205 6.17 3.06 4.95
CA LEU A 205 7.45 2.38 5.14
C LEU A 205 8.00 1.80 3.83
N ALA A 206 7.15 1.08 3.09
CA ALA A 206 7.53 0.54 1.79
C ALA A 206 7.97 1.68 0.85
N SER A 207 7.20 2.76 0.75
CA SER A 207 7.53 3.92 -0.08
C SER A 207 8.85 4.58 0.34
N CYS A 208 9.13 4.69 1.64
CA CYS A 208 10.41 5.21 2.14
C CYS A 208 11.59 4.31 1.77
N ILE A 209 11.43 2.98 1.86
CA ILE A 209 12.47 2.02 1.44
C ILE A 209 12.71 2.11 -0.07
N LEU A 210 11.62 2.13 -0.84
CA LEU A 210 11.68 2.10 -2.29
C LEU A 210 12.24 3.40 -2.87
N SER A 211 11.89 4.56 -2.31
CA SER A 211 12.39 5.86 -2.79
C SER A 211 13.63 6.38 -2.09
N GLY A 212 14.07 5.72 -1.01
CA GLY A 212 15.09 6.24 -0.11
C GLY A 212 14.69 7.46 0.73
N ARG A 213 13.49 8.02 0.51
CA ARG A 213 13.03 9.22 1.22
C ARG A 213 12.84 8.93 2.72
N PRO A 214 13.19 9.88 3.60
CA PRO A 214 12.91 9.74 5.02
C PRO A 214 11.41 9.71 5.27
N GLY A 215 10.98 9.02 6.32
CA GLY A 215 9.59 9.04 6.76
C GLY A 215 9.13 10.45 7.15
N MET A 216 7.92 10.82 6.76
CA MET A 216 7.26 12.07 7.18
C MET A 216 6.90 12.05 8.67
N VAL A 217 6.98 10.88 9.29
CA VAL A 217 6.56 10.61 10.67
C VAL A 217 7.61 9.75 11.38
N ASP A 218 7.73 9.90 12.70
CA ASP A 218 8.70 9.16 13.51
C ASP A 218 8.24 7.72 13.76
N PHE A 219 8.73 6.78 12.94
CA PHE A 219 8.38 5.37 13.04
C PHE A 219 8.68 4.75 14.41
N ARG A 220 9.67 5.25 15.18
CA ARG A 220 9.92 4.73 16.54
C ARG A 220 8.71 4.88 17.46
N ARG A 221 7.86 5.88 17.21
CA ARG A 221 6.63 6.12 17.95
C ARG A 221 5.41 5.43 17.33
N LEU A 222 5.43 5.16 16.03
CA LEU A 222 4.29 4.60 15.30
C LEU A 222 4.21 3.08 15.38
N ILE A 223 5.35 2.37 15.24
CA ILE A 223 5.35 0.91 15.24
C ILE A 223 4.73 0.31 16.51
N PRO A 224 5.02 0.82 17.73
CA PRO A 224 4.37 0.32 18.93
C PRO A 224 2.84 0.44 18.90
N ARG A 225 2.29 1.46 18.23
CA ARG A 225 0.84 1.70 18.13
C ARG A 225 0.15 0.77 17.15
N CYS A 226 0.87 0.22 16.17
CA CYS A 226 0.28 -0.72 15.21
C CYS A 226 -0.25 -1.97 15.93
N ARG A 227 0.46 -2.40 16.99
CA ARG A 227 0.09 -3.52 17.86
C ARG A 227 -1.18 -3.28 18.68
N ASP A 228 -1.63 -2.04 18.85
CA ASP A 228 -2.88 -1.74 19.57
C ASP A 228 -4.08 -2.47 18.93
N THR A 229 -4.04 -2.65 17.61
CA THR A 229 -5.04 -3.40 16.86
C THR A 229 -5.24 -4.80 17.44
N LEU A 230 -4.15 -5.51 17.78
CA LEU A 230 -4.18 -6.89 18.28
C LEU A 230 -4.86 -7.04 19.64
N SER A 231 -5.06 -5.92 20.35
CA SER A 231 -5.73 -5.89 21.65
C SER A 231 -7.24 -5.61 21.54
N LEU A 232 -7.76 -5.36 20.33
CA LEU A 232 -9.17 -5.06 20.11
C LEU A 232 -10.01 -6.32 19.83
N PRO A 233 -11.30 -6.33 20.21
CA PRO A 233 -12.25 -7.33 19.72
C PRO A 233 -12.38 -7.24 18.18
N GLY A 234 -12.48 -8.40 17.50
CA GLY A 234 -12.63 -8.46 16.04
C GLY A 234 -11.32 -8.57 15.24
N VAL A 235 -10.19 -8.73 15.95
CA VAL A 235 -8.89 -9.09 15.36
C VAL A 235 -8.98 -10.44 14.65
N ASN A 236 -8.32 -10.52 13.49
CA ASN A 236 -8.18 -11.76 12.75
C ASN A 236 -6.73 -11.93 12.26
N ASN A 237 -6.45 -13.05 11.58
CA ASN A 237 -5.10 -13.39 11.12
C ASN A 237 -4.51 -12.33 10.17
N PHE A 238 -5.33 -11.57 9.44
CA PHE A 238 -4.89 -10.48 8.58
C PHE A 238 -4.17 -9.39 9.37
N ASP A 239 -4.71 -9.02 10.54
CA ASP A 239 -4.14 -7.97 11.39
C ASP A 239 -2.74 -8.35 11.89
N GLY A 240 -2.56 -9.62 12.29
CA GLY A 240 -1.25 -10.16 12.69
C GLY A 240 -0.23 -10.16 11.54
N ARG A 241 -0.65 -10.56 10.33
CA ARG A 241 0.20 -10.52 9.13
C ARG A 241 0.61 -9.10 8.77
N MET A 242 -0.34 -8.17 8.81
CA MET A 242 -0.10 -6.76 8.51
C MET A 242 0.95 -6.15 9.46
N ILE A 243 0.81 -6.40 10.76
CA ILE A 243 1.76 -5.90 11.76
C ILE A 243 3.12 -6.56 11.60
N SER A 244 3.17 -7.86 11.31
CA SER A 244 4.41 -8.56 11.02
C SER A 244 5.17 -7.92 9.85
N GLU A 245 4.48 -7.60 8.76
CA GLU A 245 5.07 -6.93 7.60
C GLU A 245 5.58 -5.52 7.92
N ILE A 246 4.78 -4.73 8.65
CA ILE A 246 5.17 -3.40 9.13
C ILE A 246 6.46 -3.48 9.96
N GLU A 247 6.58 -4.46 10.85
CA GLU A 247 7.75 -4.59 11.72
C GLU A 247 9.03 -4.94 10.97
N ILE A 248 8.98 -5.87 10.01
CA ILE A 248 10.17 -6.22 9.22
C ILE A 248 10.57 -5.09 8.27
N LEU A 249 9.60 -4.38 7.69
CA LEU A 249 9.86 -3.16 6.91
C LEU A 249 10.46 -2.07 7.80
N ALA A 250 10.01 -1.90 9.04
CA ALA A 250 10.60 -0.93 9.95
C ALA A 250 12.05 -1.28 10.33
N ILE A 251 12.37 -2.56 10.54
CA ILE A 251 13.75 -3.03 10.74
C ILE A 251 14.61 -2.68 9.52
N ALA A 252 14.14 -3.00 8.31
CA ALA A 252 14.83 -2.69 7.07
C ALA A 252 15.01 -1.18 6.88
N TYR A 253 13.94 -0.38 6.99
CA TYR A 253 13.99 1.07 6.90
C TYR A 253 15.02 1.68 7.85
N HIS A 254 15.00 1.31 9.15
CA HIS A 254 15.96 1.84 10.11
C HIS A 254 17.41 1.44 9.81
N TYR A 255 17.62 0.23 9.29
CA TYR A 255 18.95 -0.17 8.84
C TYR A 255 19.39 0.61 7.60
N LEU A 256 18.50 0.74 6.61
CA LEU A 256 18.77 1.45 5.35
C LEU A 256 19.02 2.94 5.53
N GLN A 257 18.35 3.58 6.49
CA GLN A 257 18.56 4.99 6.86
C GLN A 257 19.66 5.19 7.92
N GLY A 258 20.19 4.11 8.48
CA GLY A 258 21.29 4.15 9.45
C GLY A 258 22.62 4.57 8.81
N PRO A 259 23.61 4.98 9.63
CA PRO A 259 24.92 5.38 9.15
C PRO A 259 25.62 4.26 8.35
N GLU A 260 26.55 4.66 7.48
CA GLU A 260 27.44 3.73 6.79
C GLU A 260 28.24 2.88 7.79
N GLY A 261 28.47 1.61 7.45
CA GLY A 261 29.20 0.67 8.31
C GLY A 261 28.41 0.18 9.53
N GLN A 262 27.12 0.50 9.66
CA GLN A 262 26.27 -0.12 10.67
C GLN A 262 26.18 -1.64 10.45
N ASP A 263 26.38 -2.41 11.52
CA ASP A 263 26.24 -3.86 11.52
C ASP A 263 24.83 -4.29 11.12
N TYR A 264 24.74 -5.38 10.35
CA TYR A 264 23.47 -6.00 9.98
C TYR A 264 22.64 -6.30 11.24
N PRO A 265 21.33 -5.99 11.25
CA PRO A 265 20.51 -6.04 12.46
C PRO A 265 20.04 -7.47 12.81
N SER A 266 20.96 -8.45 12.85
CA SER A 266 20.67 -9.88 13.06
C SER A 266 19.79 -10.14 14.27
N HIS A 267 20.05 -9.46 15.40
CA HIS A 267 19.26 -9.63 16.61
C HIS A 267 17.78 -9.29 16.40
N LYS A 268 17.49 -8.14 15.78
CA LYS A 268 16.11 -7.66 15.54
C LYS A 268 15.39 -8.55 14.54
N VAL A 269 16.10 -8.99 13.49
CA VAL A 269 15.57 -9.93 12.50
C VAL A 269 15.22 -11.27 13.16
N ASN A 270 16.10 -11.80 14.02
CA ASN A 270 15.86 -13.05 14.74
C ASN A 270 14.71 -12.94 15.74
N GLU A 271 14.60 -11.81 16.44
CA GLU A 271 13.47 -11.53 17.34
C GLU A 271 12.15 -11.49 16.58
N TRP A 272 12.10 -10.75 15.47
CA TRP A 272 10.96 -10.73 14.57
C TRP A 272 10.58 -12.13 14.07
N HIS A 273 11.57 -12.92 13.63
CA HIS A 273 11.33 -14.28 13.16
C HIS A 273 10.80 -15.19 14.29
N GLY A 274 11.33 -15.04 15.51
CA GLY A 274 10.82 -15.74 16.69
C GLY A 274 9.36 -15.41 17.01
N SER A 275 8.95 -14.15 16.83
CA SER A 275 7.56 -13.72 17.03
C SER A 275 6.61 -14.17 15.92
N TRP A 276 7.04 -14.14 14.66
CA TRP A 276 6.12 -14.21 13.52
C TRP A 276 6.28 -15.42 12.59
N SER A 277 7.31 -16.25 12.74
CA SER A 277 7.55 -17.41 11.86
C SER A 277 6.39 -18.41 11.79
N HIS A 278 5.55 -18.47 12.82
CA HIS A 278 4.33 -19.27 12.82
C HIS A 278 3.33 -18.85 11.73
N LEU A 279 3.42 -17.63 11.20
CA LEU A 279 2.59 -17.15 10.10
C LEU A 279 2.99 -17.74 8.73
N PHE A 280 4.18 -18.35 8.62
CA PHE A 280 4.71 -18.91 7.36
C PHE A 280 4.14 -20.31 7.06
N SER A 281 3.49 -20.95 8.02
CA SER A 281 2.91 -22.29 7.87
C SER A 281 1.41 -22.28 7.63
N LEU A 282 0.79 -21.09 7.56
CA LEU A 282 -0.66 -20.94 7.48
C LEU A 282 -1.09 -20.71 6.03
N GLN A 283 -1.66 -21.75 5.39
CA GLN A 283 -2.26 -21.68 4.05
C GLN A 283 -3.37 -20.61 3.98
N GLN A 284 -3.01 -19.39 3.57
CA GLN A 284 -3.85 -18.40 2.88
C GLN A 284 -3.01 -17.13 2.66
N LEU A 285 -2.61 -16.92 1.39
CA LEU A 285 -2.19 -15.66 0.75
C LEU A 285 -1.24 -14.80 1.60
N GLU A 286 0.06 -15.07 1.42
CA GLU A 286 1.15 -14.73 2.34
C GLU A 286 2.07 -13.66 1.75
N PHE A 287 1.88 -12.38 2.10
CA PHE A 287 2.89 -11.37 1.77
C PHE A 287 3.99 -11.26 2.81
N VAL A 288 3.76 -11.78 4.03
CA VAL A 288 4.75 -11.78 5.12
C VAL A 288 6.09 -12.39 4.69
N GLN A 289 6.06 -13.57 4.06
CA GLN A 289 7.29 -14.27 3.66
C GLN A 289 8.01 -13.55 2.49
N PRO A 290 7.33 -13.19 1.38
CA PRO A 290 7.92 -12.34 0.35
C PRO A 290 8.48 -11.02 0.88
N THR A 291 7.74 -10.31 1.72
CA THR A 291 8.18 -9.05 2.34
C THR A 291 9.43 -9.27 3.20
N PHE A 292 9.47 -10.35 4.00
CA PHE A 292 10.66 -10.71 4.78
C PHE A 292 11.89 -10.96 3.90
N HIS A 293 11.74 -11.74 2.84
CA HIS A 293 12.83 -12.06 1.93
C HIS A 293 13.29 -10.85 1.12
N PHE A 294 12.37 -10.00 0.66
CA PHE A 294 12.69 -8.72 0.04
C PHE A 294 13.51 -7.83 0.99
N CYS A 295 13.05 -7.65 2.24
CA CYS A 295 13.77 -6.90 3.26
C CYS A 295 15.18 -7.44 3.49
N HIS A 296 15.34 -8.77 3.54
CA HIS A 296 16.65 -9.42 3.64
C HIS A 296 17.56 -9.06 2.46
N VAL A 297 17.05 -9.15 1.22
CA VAL A 297 17.80 -8.80 0.03
C VAL A 297 18.30 -7.35 0.12
N VAL A 298 17.41 -6.38 0.32
CA VAL A 298 17.81 -4.96 0.34
C VAL A 298 18.78 -4.63 1.47
N MET A 299 18.59 -5.20 2.66
CA MET A 299 19.55 -5.01 3.76
C MET A 299 20.91 -5.63 3.45
N LYS A 300 20.95 -6.80 2.80
CA LYS A 300 22.22 -7.43 2.38
C LYS A 300 22.93 -6.63 1.31
N LEU A 301 22.20 -6.03 0.36
CA LEU A 301 22.81 -5.11 -0.60
C LEU A 301 23.46 -3.91 0.09
N LYS A 302 22.78 -3.30 1.07
CA LYS A 302 23.39 -2.24 1.87
C LYS A 302 24.63 -2.70 2.63
N ALA A 303 24.62 -3.89 3.22
CA ALA A 303 25.80 -4.45 3.91
C ALA A 303 27.02 -4.60 2.98
N GLU A 304 26.80 -4.74 1.67
CA GLU A 304 27.83 -4.76 0.64
C GLU A 304 28.20 -3.36 0.11
N ASN A 305 27.82 -2.31 0.84
CA ASN A 305 28.02 -0.89 0.50
C ASN A 305 27.34 -0.45 -0.81
N TYR A 306 26.23 -1.10 -1.18
CA TYR A 306 25.33 -0.57 -2.20
C TYR A 306 24.44 0.50 -1.57
N ASP A 307 24.37 1.70 -2.16
CA ASP A 307 23.40 2.70 -1.72
C ASP A 307 22.01 2.36 -2.25
N VAL A 308 21.34 1.47 -1.54
CA VAL A 308 19.96 1.06 -1.80
C VAL A 308 19.00 2.25 -1.75
N THR A 309 19.32 3.33 -1.02
CA THR A 309 18.38 4.45 -0.84
C THR A 309 18.31 5.36 -2.05
N SER A 310 19.44 5.66 -2.68
CA SER A 310 19.48 6.53 -3.86
C SER A 310 19.60 5.75 -5.18
N GLU A 311 20.06 4.50 -5.13
CA GLU A 311 20.42 3.73 -6.32
C GLU A 311 19.54 2.49 -6.54
N LEU A 312 18.44 2.28 -5.81
CA LEU A 312 17.60 1.07 -5.98
C LEU A 312 17.18 0.81 -7.43
N PHE A 313 16.96 1.90 -8.18
CA PHE A 313 16.55 1.88 -9.60
C PHE A 313 17.70 2.10 -10.58
N ALA A 314 18.94 2.25 -10.10
CA ALA A 314 20.11 2.37 -10.96
C ALA A 314 20.54 0.96 -11.45
N VAL A 315 19.74 0.39 -12.34
CA VAL A 315 19.85 -0.99 -12.86
C VAL A 315 21.29 -1.36 -13.25
N ASP A 316 22.01 -0.47 -13.94
CA ASP A 316 23.40 -0.70 -14.35
C ASP A 316 24.37 -0.82 -13.16
N LYS A 317 24.23 0.06 -12.15
CA LYS A 317 25.06 0.04 -10.94
C LYS A 317 24.78 -1.20 -10.12
N LEU A 318 23.50 -1.53 -9.99
CA LEU A 318 23.06 -2.72 -9.28
C LEU A 318 23.59 -3.99 -9.96
N GLY A 319 23.52 -4.07 -11.29
CA GLY A 319 24.04 -5.19 -12.07
C GLY A 319 25.55 -5.35 -11.91
N TYR A 320 26.30 -4.24 -11.95
CA TYR A 320 27.73 -4.24 -11.67
C TYR A 320 28.04 -4.76 -10.25
N MET A 321 27.32 -4.30 -9.23
CA MET A 321 27.50 -4.78 -7.86
C MET A 321 27.17 -6.27 -7.73
N LEU A 322 26.06 -6.74 -8.29
CA LEU A 322 25.67 -8.16 -8.28
C LEU A 322 26.71 -9.05 -8.97
N SER A 323 27.37 -8.57 -10.03
CA SER A 323 28.44 -9.29 -10.72
C SER A 323 29.67 -9.51 -9.83
N ARG A 324 29.89 -8.63 -8.84
CA ARG A 324 31.02 -8.69 -7.90
C ARG A 324 30.73 -9.53 -6.65
N LEU A 325 29.47 -9.86 -6.37
CA LEU A 325 29.11 -10.76 -5.30
C LEU A 325 29.62 -12.18 -5.61
N ALA A 326 30.36 -12.75 -4.66
CA ALA A 326 30.95 -14.08 -4.76
C ALA A 326 30.75 -14.89 -3.47
N GLY A 327 30.81 -16.21 -3.61
CA GLY A 327 30.73 -17.16 -2.49
C GLY A 327 29.39 -17.11 -1.76
N GLU A 328 29.45 -17.20 -0.43
CA GLU A 328 28.27 -17.26 0.45
C GLU A 328 27.35 -16.05 0.31
N ARG A 329 27.93 -14.85 0.14
CA ARG A 329 27.17 -13.60 -0.03
C ARG A 329 26.26 -13.64 -1.26
N ARG A 330 26.83 -14.11 -2.38
CA ARG A 330 26.07 -14.31 -3.63
C ARG A 330 24.93 -15.31 -3.42
N GLN A 331 25.24 -16.43 -2.77
CA GLN A 331 24.25 -17.48 -2.53
C GLN A 331 23.12 -17.01 -1.61
N GLU A 332 23.43 -16.22 -0.60
CA GLU A 332 22.45 -15.69 0.35
C GLU A 332 21.47 -14.72 -0.32
N VAL A 333 21.98 -13.73 -1.08
CA VAL A 333 21.15 -12.78 -1.84
C VAL A 333 20.27 -13.54 -2.85
N LEU A 334 20.84 -14.49 -3.59
CA LEU A 334 20.11 -15.27 -4.57
C LEU A 334 19.02 -16.14 -3.92
N THR A 335 19.32 -16.79 -2.79
CA THR A 335 18.37 -17.65 -2.08
C THR A 335 17.18 -16.84 -1.58
N HIS A 336 17.41 -15.69 -0.95
CA HIS A 336 16.31 -14.84 -0.50
C HIS A 336 15.51 -14.27 -1.68
N ALA A 337 16.16 -13.84 -2.76
CA ALA A 337 15.46 -13.37 -3.94
C ALA A 337 14.56 -14.47 -4.56
N GLN A 338 15.04 -15.72 -4.65
CA GLN A 338 14.22 -16.85 -5.11
C GLN A 338 13.06 -17.16 -4.16
N GLN A 339 13.30 -17.15 -2.85
CA GLN A 339 12.25 -17.41 -1.87
C GLN A 339 11.16 -16.33 -1.88
N ALA A 340 11.51 -15.07 -2.13
CA ALA A 340 10.54 -14.01 -2.34
C ALA A 340 9.61 -14.28 -3.54
N LEU A 341 10.10 -14.98 -4.57
CA LEU A 341 9.33 -15.31 -5.78
C LEU A 341 8.51 -16.59 -5.68
N SER A 342 8.76 -17.43 -4.67
CA SER A 342 8.13 -18.75 -4.55
C SER A 342 6.59 -18.70 -4.60
N MET A 343 5.99 -17.65 -4.05
CA MET A 343 4.53 -17.46 -4.05
C MET A 343 3.96 -17.10 -5.43
N VAL A 344 4.75 -16.50 -6.34
CA VAL A 344 4.27 -16.10 -7.67
C VAL A 344 3.71 -17.30 -8.43
N ASN A 345 4.26 -18.49 -8.21
CA ASN A 345 3.78 -19.72 -8.84
C ASN A 345 2.45 -20.22 -8.30
N THR A 346 2.11 -19.92 -7.04
CA THR A 346 0.92 -20.46 -6.37
C THR A 346 -0.31 -19.58 -6.54
N VAL A 347 -0.13 -18.31 -6.91
CA VAL A 347 -1.24 -17.38 -7.19
C VAL A 347 -1.71 -17.45 -8.64
N SER A 348 -3.01 -17.24 -8.86
CA SER A 348 -3.57 -17.09 -10.21
C SER A 348 -3.17 -15.75 -10.83
N ASP A 349 -3.20 -15.67 -12.15
CA ASP A 349 -2.88 -14.44 -12.88
C ASP A 349 -3.84 -13.30 -12.50
N ASP A 350 -5.13 -13.60 -12.34
CA ASP A 350 -6.15 -12.64 -11.90
C ASP A 350 -5.87 -12.11 -10.49
N TYR A 351 -5.50 -12.99 -9.56
CA TYR A 351 -5.15 -12.57 -8.20
C TYR A 351 -3.89 -11.71 -8.19
N PHE A 352 -2.89 -12.09 -8.98
CA PHE A 352 -1.63 -11.34 -9.12
C PHE A 352 -1.86 -9.92 -9.65
N ALA A 353 -2.76 -9.76 -10.62
CA ALA A 353 -3.09 -8.47 -11.21
C ALA A 353 -3.61 -7.47 -10.17
N HIS A 354 -4.37 -7.94 -9.18
CA HIS A 354 -4.98 -7.12 -8.12
C HIS A 354 -4.12 -6.95 -6.87
N LEU A 355 -2.87 -7.44 -6.89
CA LEU A 355 -1.91 -7.16 -5.82
C LEU A 355 -1.61 -5.67 -5.71
N SER A 356 -1.19 -5.27 -4.53
CA SER A 356 -0.72 -3.92 -4.27
C SER A 356 0.59 -3.61 -5.00
N ASP A 357 0.79 -2.34 -5.31
CA ASP A 357 1.93 -1.88 -6.11
C ASP A 357 3.27 -2.23 -5.43
N GLN A 358 3.35 -2.18 -4.09
CA GLN A 358 4.58 -2.55 -3.38
C GLN A 358 4.92 -4.05 -3.51
N ILE A 359 3.91 -4.93 -3.51
CA ILE A 359 4.14 -6.37 -3.60
C ILE A 359 4.55 -6.75 -5.03
N GLN A 360 3.89 -6.17 -6.02
CA GLN A 360 4.31 -6.32 -7.42
C GLN A 360 5.76 -5.87 -7.61
N PHE A 361 6.15 -4.75 -6.97
CA PHE A 361 7.52 -4.28 -6.99
C PHE A 361 8.49 -5.27 -6.32
N PHE A 362 8.18 -5.80 -5.14
CA PHE A 362 9.05 -6.77 -4.45
C PHE A 362 9.35 -7.98 -5.35
N PHE A 363 8.32 -8.51 -6.02
CA PHE A 363 8.51 -9.59 -6.97
C PHE A 363 9.34 -9.18 -8.18
N PHE A 364 9.06 -8.03 -8.77
CA PHE A 364 9.85 -7.55 -9.91
C PHE A 364 11.33 -7.45 -9.53
N PHE A 365 11.62 -6.75 -8.44
CA PHE A 365 12.98 -6.48 -7.98
C PHE A 365 13.75 -7.78 -7.71
N CYS A 366 13.15 -8.72 -6.98
CA CYS A 366 13.76 -10.01 -6.71
C CYS A 366 13.96 -10.85 -7.98
N ALA A 367 13.04 -10.83 -8.94
CA ALA A 367 13.21 -11.55 -10.20
C ALA A 367 14.33 -10.96 -11.06
N TRP A 368 14.44 -9.64 -11.10
CA TRP A 368 15.53 -8.97 -11.79
C TRP A 368 16.89 -9.39 -11.19
N ILE A 369 17.02 -9.43 -9.87
CA ILE A 369 18.23 -9.95 -9.19
C ILE A 369 18.54 -11.39 -9.61
N VAL A 370 17.54 -12.28 -9.60
CA VAL A 370 17.72 -13.69 -10.01
C VAL A 370 18.22 -13.79 -11.45
N VAL A 371 17.68 -12.97 -12.36
CA VAL A 371 18.10 -12.91 -13.77
C VAL A 371 19.54 -12.42 -13.91
N GLU A 372 19.88 -11.28 -13.31
CA GLU A 372 21.22 -10.69 -13.39
C GLU A 372 22.30 -11.60 -12.79
N MET A 373 21.95 -12.34 -11.75
CA MET A 373 22.84 -13.32 -11.14
C MET A 373 22.96 -14.62 -11.95
N GLY A 374 22.35 -14.69 -13.15
CA GLY A 374 22.49 -15.80 -14.10
C GLY A 374 21.64 -17.02 -13.76
N ALA A 375 20.71 -16.94 -12.82
CA ALA A 375 19.80 -18.03 -12.45
C ALA A 375 18.58 -18.07 -13.37
N SER A 376 18.83 -18.09 -14.69
CA SER A 376 17.86 -17.85 -15.76
C SER A 376 16.83 -18.97 -16.02
N ALA A 377 16.95 -20.11 -15.33
CA ALA A 377 16.13 -21.30 -15.58
C ALA A 377 15.01 -21.56 -14.55
N ALA A 378 14.82 -20.69 -13.55
CA ALA A 378 13.75 -20.88 -12.57
C ALA A 378 12.37 -20.60 -13.20
N ALA A 379 11.43 -21.55 -13.08
CA ALA A 379 10.07 -21.44 -13.61
C ALA A 379 9.37 -20.14 -13.17
N ASP A 380 9.68 -19.67 -11.97
CA ASP A 380 9.18 -18.47 -11.31
C ASP A 380 9.48 -17.21 -12.14
N VAL A 381 10.69 -17.11 -12.70
CA VAL A 381 11.13 -15.98 -13.53
C VAL A 381 10.38 -15.96 -14.86
N VAL A 382 10.13 -17.14 -15.45
CA VAL A 382 9.38 -17.26 -16.71
C VAL A 382 7.92 -16.84 -16.50
N LYS A 383 7.28 -17.33 -15.43
CA LYS A 383 5.90 -16.92 -15.09
C LYS A 383 5.84 -15.43 -14.80
N LEU A 384 6.78 -14.88 -14.03
CA LEU A 384 6.80 -13.46 -13.72
C LEU A 384 7.03 -12.59 -14.97
N ARG A 385 7.92 -12.98 -15.89
CA ARG A 385 8.07 -12.29 -17.18
C ARG A 385 6.77 -12.28 -17.98
N ALA A 386 6.05 -13.39 -18.00
CA ALA A 386 4.75 -13.49 -18.69
C ALA A 386 3.63 -12.70 -17.98
N LEU A 387 3.68 -12.57 -16.65
CA LEU A 387 2.75 -11.76 -15.85
C LEU A 387 3.05 -10.27 -16.00
N ILE A 388 4.32 -9.88 -15.87
CA ILE A 388 4.79 -8.52 -16.11
C ILE A 388 4.43 -8.08 -17.52
N ALA A 389 4.65 -8.90 -18.55
CA ALA A 389 4.27 -8.56 -19.92
C ALA A 389 2.76 -8.36 -20.12
N ARG A 390 1.91 -8.86 -19.20
CA ARG A 390 0.45 -8.67 -19.23
C ARG A 390 -0.03 -7.48 -18.38
N VAL A 391 0.67 -7.16 -17.29
CA VAL A 391 0.34 -6.02 -16.39
C VAL A 391 1.04 -4.73 -16.84
N ALA A 392 2.27 -4.84 -17.34
CA ALA A 392 3.00 -3.75 -17.98
C ALA A 392 2.49 -3.61 -19.42
N VAL A 393 1.50 -2.75 -19.60
CA VAL A 393 1.08 -2.31 -20.94
C VAL A 393 2.17 -1.49 -21.64
N ASP A 394 3.25 -1.11 -20.96
CA ASP A 394 4.48 -0.66 -21.61
C ASP A 394 5.68 -0.98 -20.72
N GLY A 395 6.73 -1.54 -21.31
CA GLY A 395 7.99 -1.78 -20.64
C GLY A 395 8.58 -0.47 -20.17
N ASP A 396 8.42 -0.17 -18.88
CA ASP A 396 9.53 -0.01 -17.95
C ASP A 396 8.96 0.30 -16.54
N ILE A 397 8.38 -0.71 -15.88
CA ILE A 397 7.82 -0.54 -14.54
C ILE A 397 8.90 -0.06 -13.56
N LEU A 398 10.14 -0.54 -13.66
CA LEU A 398 11.20 -0.06 -12.76
C LEU A 398 11.60 1.37 -13.03
N GLN A 399 11.76 1.76 -14.29
CA GLN A 399 12.07 3.14 -14.63
C GLN A 399 10.91 4.06 -14.25
N ARG A 400 9.64 3.65 -14.45
CA ARG A 400 8.47 4.43 -14.04
C ARG A 400 8.31 4.53 -12.53
N TYR A 401 8.53 3.45 -11.78
CA TYR A 401 8.62 3.52 -10.31
C TYR A 401 9.76 4.45 -9.90
N GLY A 402 10.91 4.37 -10.57
CA GLY A 402 12.04 5.28 -10.36
C GLY A 402 11.71 6.74 -10.67
N GLU A 403 11.03 7.04 -11.78
CA GLU A 403 10.64 8.38 -12.21
C GLU A 403 9.58 9.00 -11.28
N ILE A 404 8.55 8.23 -10.90
CA ILE A 404 7.52 8.66 -9.95
C ILE A 404 8.18 8.97 -8.59
N LEU A 405 9.08 8.11 -8.12
CA LEU A 405 9.75 8.30 -6.84
C LEU A 405 10.87 9.36 -6.89
N ALA A 406 11.46 9.64 -8.05
CA ALA A 406 12.52 10.65 -8.25
C ALA A 406 11.98 12.06 -8.56
N SER A 407 10.73 12.20 -9.02
CA SER A 407 10.10 13.48 -9.38
C SER A 407 10.04 14.51 -8.23
N HIS A 408 10.31 14.09 -6.98
CA HIS A 408 10.30 14.95 -5.78
C HIS A 408 11.63 14.94 -5.01
N SER A 409 12.72 14.46 -5.62
CA SER A 409 14.08 14.46 -5.03
C SER A 409 14.83 15.79 -5.22
N GLY A 410 14.12 16.86 -5.62
CA GLY A 410 14.68 18.18 -5.89
C GLY A 410 14.70 19.10 -4.68
#